data_AF-A0A7U1BF14-F1
#
_entry.id   AF-A0A7U1BF14-F1
#
_cell.length_a   1.000
_cell.length_b   1.000
_cell.length_c   1.000
_cell.angle_alpha   90.00
_cell.angle_beta   90.00
_cell.angle_gamma   90.00
#
_symmetry.space_group_name_H-M   'P 1'
#
loop_
_entity.id
_entity.type
_entity.pdbx_description
1 polymer ?
#
loop_
_entity_poly.entity_id
_entity_poly.type
_entity_poly.pdbx_seq_one_letter_code
_entity_poly.pdbx_strand_id
1 'polypeptide(L)'
;MFFGGIGSITSHNSTYSYTVRNKKDLRIIHNHFINYPLQTTKDVHFKLWAQILKMIENKEHIVKCGLFEIIAIKSVFPNGLSERLKTAFPEVKAIEKPEFVASSDPLNGHWVAGFTQADGSFGLSYYKAPKMALGLTGQASFRVTQHERDLLVLNRISDLLGCGSVRNTNTSRKEWTFSVTKGLSSITSFFKDYPVYGAKQLDFQDFNKGVLILKNKEHLTAGGLKKLKMLVDNMNYNRVF
;
A
#
# COMPACT_ATOMS: atom_id res chain seq x y z
N MET A 1 17.10 11.63 -8.54
CA MET A 1 15.64 11.39 -8.40
C MET A 1 15.28 10.15 -9.21
N PHE A 2 14.44 9.25 -8.69
CA PHE A 2 14.17 7.92 -9.29
C PHE A 2 13.66 8.00 -10.75
N PHE A 3 12.71 8.88 -11.04
CA PHE A 3 12.18 9.08 -12.40
C PHE A 3 12.93 10.17 -13.19
N GLY A 4 14.22 10.36 -12.97
CA GLY A 4 15.04 11.28 -13.77
C GLY A 4 14.65 12.77 -13.65
N GLY A 5 13.93 13.16 -12.60
CA GLY A 5 13.55 14.55 -12.34
C GLY A 5 12.29 15.03 -13.07
N ILE A 6 11.51 14.12 -13.65
CA ILE A 6 10.22 14.49 -14.27
C ILE A 6 9.15 14.83 -13.24
N GLY A 7 8.06 15.45 -13.71
CA GLY A 7 6.90 15.77 -12.88
C GLY A 7 7.07 17.01 -12.00
N SER A 8 6.10 17.23 -11.12
CA SER A 8 6.04 18.37 -10.21
C SER A 8 5.51 17.95 -8.85
N ILE A 9 6.00 18.56 -7.78
CA ILE A 9 5.45 18.40 -6.43
C ILE A 9 4.66 19.66 -6.08
N THR A 10 3.42 19.48 -5.65
CA THR A 10 2.55 20.56 -5.14
C THR A 10 2.10 20.23 -3.73
N SER A 11 2.02 21.22 -2.86
CA SER A 11 1.53 21.08 -1.48
C SER A 11 0.09 21.56 -1.36
N HIS A 12 -0.72 20.84 -0.58
CA HIS A 12 -2.06 21.27 -0.17
C HIS A 12 -2.32 20.78 1.25
N ASN A 13 -2.55 21.71 2.18
CA ASN A 13 -2.58 21.44 3.63
C ASN A 13 -1.30 20.73 4.09
N SER A 14 -1.42 19.63 4.82
CA SER A 14 -0.31 18.77 5.28
C SER A 14 0.07 17.67 4.29
N THR A 15 -0.42 17.72 3.05
CA THR A 15 -0.19 16.68 2.04
C THR A 15 0.58 17.24 0.84
N TYR A 16 1.53 16.44 0.35
CA TYR A 16 2.27 16.73 -0.88
C TYR A 16 1.84 15.77 -1.98
N SER A 17 1.62 16.28 -3.18
CA SER A 17 1.25 15.50 -4.36
C SER A 17 2.35 15.60 -5.41
N TYR A 18 2.91 14.45 -5.78
CA TYR A 18 3.77 14.33 -6.96
C TYR A 18 2.92 14.00 -8.19
N THR A 19 3.05 14.76 -9.27
CA THR A 19 2.24 14.57 -10.49
C THR A 19 3.09 14.68 -11.74
N VAL A 20 2.91 13.73 -12.66
CA VAL A 20 3.45 13.76 -14.02
C VAL A 20 2.28 13.95 -14.99
N ARG A 21 2.34 14.98 -15.86
CA ARG A 21 1.23 15.33 -16.77
C ARG A 21 1.59 15.33 -18.24
N ASN A 22 2.80 15.74 -18.60
CA ASN A 22 3.14 15.88 -20.01
C ASN A 22 3.37 14.51 -20.66
N LYS A 23 2.99 14.40 -21.93
CA LYS A 23 3.00 13.15 -22.70
C LYS A 23 4.39 12.51 -22.79
N LYS A 24 5.46 13.30 -22.89
CA LYS A 24 6.84 12.81 -22.98
C LYS A 24 7.22 12.07 -21.69
N ASP A 25 6.94 12.66 -20.55
CA ASP A 25 7.29 12.11 -19.23
C ASP A 25 6.40 10.93 -18.85
N LEU A 26 5.14 10.92 -19.29
CA LEU A 26 4.24 9.77 -19.09
C LEU A 26 4.76 8.48 -19.74
N ARG A 27 5.58 8.56 -20.79
CA ARG A 27 6.25 7.38 -21.38
C ARG A 27 7.24 6.73 -20.41
N ILE A 28 7.91 7.53 -19.59
CA ILE A 28 8.85 7.02 -18.58
C ILE A 28 8.07 6.24 -17.51
N ILE A 29 6.92 6.78 -17.08
CA ILE A 29 6.02 6.11 -16.14
C ILE A 29 5.46 4.82 -16.73
N HIS A 30 4.98 4.86 -17.98
CA HIS A 30 4.50 3.70 -18.70
C HIS A 30 5.56 2.59 -18.77
N ASN A 31 6.77 2.91 -19.26
CA ASN A 31 7.84 1.93 -19.42
C ASN A 31 8.26 1.31 -18.09
N HIS A 32 8.27 2.08 -17.00
CA HIS A 32 8.56 1.56 -15.67
C HIS A 32 7.56 0.49 -15.26
N PHE A 33 6.26 0.77 -15.32
CA PHE A 33 5.23 -0.18 -14.85
C PHE A 33 4.96 -1.34 -15.82
N ILE A 34 5.44 -1.27 -17.06
CA ILE A 34 5.54 -2.45 -17.93
C ILE A 34 6.64 -3.40 -17.46
N ASN A 35 7.81 -2.86 -17.09
CA ASN A 35 8.95 -3.66 -16.61
C ASN A 35 8.79 -4.11 -15.15
N TYR A 36 8.02 -3.37 -14.36
CA TYR A 36 7.74 -3.65 -12.95
C TYR A 36 6.22 -3.57 -12.69
N PRO A 37 5.46 -4.61 -13.07
CA PRO A 37 4.01 -4.59 -13.02
C PRO A 37 3.43 -4.41 -11.62
N LEU A 38 2.28 -3.73 -11.55
CA LEU A 38 1.52 -3.60 -10.31
C LEU A 38 0.95 -4.97 -9.90
N GLN A 39 0.90 -5.23 -8.60
CA GLN A 39 0.51 -6.55 -8.05
C GLN A 39 -0.90 -6.56 -7.43
N THR A 40 -1.68 -5.50 -7.67
CA THR A 40 -3.05 -5.34 -7.16
C THR A 40 -4.02 -5.06 -8.30
N THR A 41 -5.32 -4.99 -8.02
CA THR A 41 -6.35 -4.60 -9.00
C THR A 41 -6.12 -3.22 -9.65
N LYS A 42 -5.17 -2.42 -9.13
CA LYS A 42 -4.69 -1.19 -9.76
C LYS A 42 -4.00 -1.44 -11.10
N ASP A 43 -3.44 -2.63 -11.31
CA ASP A 43 -2.82 -3.04 -12.57
C ASP A 43 -3.78 -2.95 -13.76
N VAL A 44 -5.04 -3.36 -13.56
CA VAL A 44 -6.09 -3.26 -14.59
C VAL A 44 -6.26 -1.80 -15.03
N HIS A 45 -6.34 -0.87 -14.08
CA HIS A 45 -6.49 0.55 -14.38
C HIS A 45 -5.24 1.13 -15.04
N PHE A 46 -4.04 0.67 -14.64
CA PHE A 46 -2.80 1.05 -15.31
C PHE A 46 -2.79 0.60 -16.77
N LYS A 47 -3.19 -0.64 -17.08
CA LYS A 47 -3.27 -1.16 -18.45
C LYS A 47 -4.27 -0.38 -19.30
N LEU A 48 -5.45 -0.08 -18.77
CA LEU A 48 -6.45 0.76 -19.44
C LEU A 48 -5.94 2.20 -19.67
N TRP A 49 -5.23 2.75 -18.69
CA TRP A 49 -4.57 4.06 -18.82
C TRP A 49 -3.47 4.03 -19.90
N ALA A 50 -2.67 2.98 -19.95
CA ALA A 50 -1.62 2.77 -20.96
C ALA A 50 -2.21 2.67 -22.38
N GLN A 51 -3.33 1.96 -22.54
CA GLN A 51 -4.08 1.92 -23.80
C GLN A 51 -4.50 3.32 -24.24
N ILE A 52 -5.13 4.11 -23.35
CA ILE A 52 -5.50 5.50 -23.66
C ILE A 52 -4.28 6.33 -24.05
N LEU A 53 -3.16 6.19 -23.32
CA LEU A 53 -1.93 6.91 -23.65
C LEU A 53 -1.45 6.57 -25.06
N LYS A 54 -1.52 5.30 -25.47
CA LYS A 54 -1.16 4.85 -26.81
C LYS A 54 -2.09 5.43 -27.90
N MET A 55 -3.39 5.46 -27.66
CA MET A 55 -4.36 6.11 -28.56
C MET A 55 -4.07 7.61 -28.71
N ILE A 56 -3.68 8.28 -27.63
CA ILE A 56 -3.27 9.69 -27.65
C ILE A 56 -1.94 9.87 -28.43
N GLU A 57 -1.03 8.89 -28.34
CA GLU A 57 0.19 8.85 -29.14
C GLU A 57 -0.07 8.77 -30.63
N ASN A 58 -0.97 7.88 -31.02
CA ASN A 58 -1.37 7.64 -32.40
C ASN A 58 -2.33 8.70 -32.96
N LYS A 59 -2.69 9.72 -32.16
CA LYS A 59 -3.65 10.79 -32.50
C LYS A 59 -5.10 10.30 -32.75
N GLU A 60 -5.44 9.09 -32.30
CA GLU A 60 -6.77 8.50 -32.47
C GLU A 60 -7.86 9.28 -31.68
N HIS A 61 -7.49 9.89 -30.55
CA HIS A 61 -8.37 10.75 -29.76
C HIS A 61 -8.95 11.96 -30.51
N ILE A 62 -8.40 12.32 -31.68
CA ILE A 62 -8.86 13.46 -32.49
C ILE A 62 -10.11 13.08 -33.30
N VAL A 63 -10.24 11.81 -33.69
CA VAL A 63 -11.37 11.32 -34.49
C VAL A 63 -12.48 10.77 -33.59
N LYS A 64 -13.73 10.84 -34.08
CA LYS A 64 -14.93 10.47 -33.32
C LYS A 64 -14.84 9.04 -32.74
N CYS A 65 -14.44 8.06 -33.54
CA CYS A 65 -14.32 6.66 -33.10
C CYS A 65 -13.30 6.49 -31.96
N GLY A 66 -12.10 7.06 -32.09
CA GLY A 66 -11.07 6.96 -31.05
C GLY A 66 -11.43 7.73 -29.79
N LEU A 67 -12.10 8.89 -29.90
CA LEU A 67 -12.64 9.59 -28.73
C LEU A 67 -13.69 8.74 -28.00
N PHE A 68 -14.57 8.06 -28.74
CA PHE A 68 -15.63 7.23 -28.17
C PHE A 68 -15.05 6.04 -27.41
N GLU A 69 -14.03 5.39 -27.97
CA GLU A 69 -13.33 4.31 -27.30
C GLU A 69 -12.61 4.80 -26.04
N ILE A 70 -11.96 5.97 -26.04
CA ILE A 70 -11.36 6.55 -24.83
C ILE A 70 -12.43 6.81 -23.75
N ILE A 71 -13.61 7.32 -24.12
CA ILE A 71 -14.72 7.55 -23.19
C ILE A 71 -15.23 6.21 -22.63
N ALA A 72 -15.36 5.19 -23.48
CA ALA A 72 -15.75 3.85 -23.07
C ALA A 72 -14.75 3.22 -22.08
N ILE A 73 -13.44 3.39 -22.31
CA ILE A 73 -12.41 2.95 -21.36
C ILE A 73 -12.47 3.77 -20.06
N LYS A 74 -12.66 5.10 -20.16
CA LYS A 74 -12.74 5.98 -18.99
C LYS A 74 -13.93 5.64 -18.08
N SER A 75 -14.99 5.04 -18.62
CA SER A 75 -16.21 4.72 -17.86
C SER A 75 -15.98 3.66 -16.78
N VAL A 76 -14.95 2.81 -16.90
CA VAL A 76 -14.65 1.75 -15.92
C VAL A 76 -13.63 2.14 -14.86
N PHE A 77 -13.13 3.38 -14.88
CA PHE A 77 -12.29 3.92 -13.82
C PHE A 77 -13.10 4.17 -12.53
N PRO A 78 -12.46 4.28 -11.35
CA PRO A 78 -13.18 4.33 -10.07
C PRO A 78 -14.26 5.40 -9.94
N ASN A 79 -14.09 6.56 -10.58
CA ASN A 79 -15.06 7.67 -10.56
C ASN A 79 -16.02 7.67 -11.77
N GLY A 80 -15.93 6.67 -12.65
CA GLY A 80 -16.78 6.54 -13.84
C GLY A 80 -16.75 7.76 -14.77
N LEU A 81 -17.84 7.97 -15.50
CA LEU A 81 -18.09 9.19 -16.27
C LEU A 81 -18.84 10.22 -15.42
N SER A 82 -18.45 11.50 -15.51
CA SER A 82 -19.23 12.61 -14.97
C SER A 82 -20.55 12.76 -15.73
N GLU A 83 -21.58 13.33 -15.10
CA GLU A 83 -22.89 13.59 -15.75
C GLU A 83 -22.75 14.36 -17.07
N ARG A 84 -21.90 15.40 -17.10
CA ARG A 84 -21.59 16.14 -18.33
C ARG A 84 -21.15 15.24 -19.49
N LEU A 85 -20.34 14.22 -19.22
CA LEU A 85 -19.87 13.29 -20.24
C LEU A 85 -20.95 12.29 -20.66
N LYS A 86 -21.78 11.82 -19.71
CA LYS A 86 -22.92 10.95 -20.02
C LYS A 86 -23.93 11.66 -20.93
N THR A 87 -24.22 12.93 -20.64
CA THR A 87 -25.15 13.74 -21.46
C THR A 87 -24.57 14.07 -22.83
N ALA A 88 -23.27 14.35 -22.92
CA ALA A 88 -22.62 14.72 -24.19
C ALA A 88 -22.36 13.53 -25.12
N PHE A 89 -22.26 12.31 -24.56
CA PHE A 89 -21.93 11.09 -25.30
C PHE A 89 -22.85 9.92 -24.91
N PRO A 90 -24.18 10.05 -25.06
CA PRO A 90 -25.14 9.04 -24.63
C PRO A 90 -25.03 7.72 -25.41
N GLU A 91 -24.46 7.74 -26.62
CA GLU A 91 -24.27 6.56 -27.46
C GLU A 91 -23.08 5.68 -27.05
N VAL A 92 -22.19 6.17 -26.18
CA VAL A 92 -21.01 5.42 -25.75
C VAL A 92 -21.41 4.36 -24.73
N LYS A 93 -21.27 3.09 -25.13
CA LYS A 93 -21.45 1.94 -24.22
C LYS A 93 -20.18 1.73 -23.41
N ALA A 94 -20.35 1.48 -22.11
CA ALA A 94 -19.24 1.10 -21.25
C ALA A 94 -18.63 -0.23 -21.72
N ILE A 95 -17.30 -0.33 -21.65
CA ILE A 95 -16.62 -1.62 -21.86
C ILE A 95 -16.84 -2.54 -20.65
N GLU A 96 -16.70 -3.84 -20.88
CA GLU A 96 -16.48 -4.77 -19.77
C GLU A 96 -15.08 -4.55 -19.21
N LYS A 97 -15.00 -4.32 -17.89
CA LYS A 97 -13.71 -4.09 -17.25
C LYS A 97 -12.95 -5.42 -17.17
N PRO A 98 -11.70 -5.50 -17.66
CA PRO A 98 -10.90 -6.71 -17.53
C PRO A 98 -10.74 -7.14 -16.08
N GLU A 99 -10.71 -8.45 -15.86
CA GLU A 99 -10.37 -9.00 -14.55
C GLU A 99 -8.89 -8.83 -14.24
N PHE A 100 -8.58 -8.74 -12.95
CA PHE A 100 -7.19 -8.72 -12.51
C PHE A 100 -6.63 -10.13 -12.52
N VAL A 101 -5.56 -10.35 -13.29
CA VAL A 101 -4.80 -11.60 -13.33
C VAL A 101 -3.48 -11.39 -12.60
N ALA A 102 -3.32 -12.04 -11.45
CA ALA A 102 -2.07 -11.98 -10.70
C ALA A 102 -0.98 -12.81 -11.39
N SER A 103 0.28 -12.37 -11.27
CA SER A 103 1.43 -13.21 -11.65
C SER A 103 1.49 -14.46 -10.78
N SER A 104 1.88 -15.58 -11.40
CA SER A 104 2.24 -16.82 -10.70
C SER A 104 3.55 -16.70 -9.92
N ASP A 105 4.39 -15.71 -10.23
CA ASP A 105 5.65 -15.51 -9.55
C ASP A 105 5.44 -15.07 -8.09
N PRO A 106 6.33 -15.47 -7.16
CA PRO A 106 6.35 -14.92 -5.81
C PRO A 106 6.50 -13.39 -5.82
N LEU A 107 5.92 -12.74 -4.82
CA LEU A 107 6.10 -11.29 -4.65
C LEU A 107 7.57 -10.97 -4.37
N ASN A 108 8.06 -9.90 -4.99
CA ASN A 108 9.40 -9.38 -4.70
C ASN A 108 9.44 -8.72 -3.31
N GLY A 109 10.51 -8.94 -2.54
CA GLY A 109 10.66 -8.37 -1.19
C GLY A 109 10.64 -6.83 -1.15
N HIS A 110 11.26 -6.16 -2.12
CA HIS A 110 11.21 -4.71 -2.25
C HIS A 110 9.79 -4.21 -2.60
N TRP A 111 9.02 -4.99 -3.36
CA TRP A 111 7.62 -4.66 -3.61
C TRP A 111 6.81 -4.70 -2.32
N VAL A 112 6.96 -5.74 -1.48
CA VAL A 112 6.28 -5.83 -0.18
C VAL A 112 6.73 -4.73 0.77
N ALA A 113 8.00 -4.33 0.75
CA ALA A 113 8.50 -3.18 1.50
C ALA A 113 7.85 -1.87 1.04
N GLY A 114 7.79 -1.62 -0.26
CA GLY A 114 7.11 -0.45 -0.83
C GLY A 114 5.60 -0.45 -0.56
N PHE A 115 4.96 -1.61 -0.59
CA PHE A 115 3.54 -1.74 -0.27
C PHE A 115 3.28 -1.48 1.22
N THR A 116 4.15 -2.00 2.09
CA THR A 116 4.14 -1.74 3.54
C THR A 116 4.35 -0.25 3.84
N GLN A 117 5.18 0.44 3.06
CA GLN A 117 5.37 1.89 3.17
C GLN A 117 4.05 2.65 3.07
N ALA A 118 3.17 2.24 2.16
CA ALA A 118 1.86 2.84 1.98
C ALA A 118 0.84 2.32 3.01
N ASP A 119 0.56 1.01 2.98
CA ASP A 119 -0.64 0.43 3.62
C ASP A 119 -0.32 -0.48 4.83
N GLY A 120 0.96 -0.62 5.18
CA GLY A 120 1.40 -1.43 6.31
C GLY A 120 1.55 -0.66 7.62
N SER A 121 1.55 -1.37 8.73
CA SER A 121 1.68 -0.82 10.08
C SER A 121 2.58 -1.67 10.97
N PHE A 122 3.56 -1.01 11.59
CA PHE A 122 4.37 -1.55 12.68
C PHE A 122 3.76 -1.09 14.02
N GLY A 123 2.97 -1.97 14.62
CA GLY A 123 2.24 -1.68 15.85
C GLY A 123 3.01 -2.14 17.09
N LEU A 124 3.17 -1.23 18.06
CA LEU A 124 3.64 -1.54 19.40
C LEU A 124 2.64 -0.96 20.41
N SER A 125 2.20 -1.77 21.36
CA SER A 125 1.14 -1.42 22.31
C SER A 125 1.62 -1.61 23.75
N TYR A 126 1.14 -0.74 24.63
CA TYR A 126 1.33 -0.79 26.07
C TYR A 126 -0.04 -0.58 26.74
N TYR A 127 -0.48 -1.53 27.58
CA TYR A 127 -1.85 -1.48 28.13
C TYR A 127 -1.98 -2.17 29.50
N LYS A 128 -3.07 -1.86 30.20
CA LYS A 128 -3.40 -2.45 31.50
C LYS A 128 -3.74 -3.94 31.35
N ALA A 129 -3.08 -4.76 32.15
CA ALA A 129 -3.32 -6.20 32.23
C ALA A 129 -3.32 -6.61 33.72
N PRO A 130 -4.47 -6.52 34.42
CA PRO A 130 -4.55 -6.73 35.87
C PRO A 130 -4.06 -8.10 36.35
N LYS A 131 -4.08 -9.10 35.47
CA LYS A 131 -3.60 -10.46 35.76
C LYS A 131 -2.07 -10.60 35.73
N MET A 132 -1.34 -9.60 35.24
CA MET A 132 0.13 -9.60 35.22
C MET A 132 0.68 -9.05 36.53
N ALA A 133 1.87 -9.51 36.94
CA ALA A 133 2.50 -9.09 38.19
C ALA A 133 2.66 -7.56 38.35
N LEU A 134 2.87 -6.85 37.25
CA LEU A 134 3.01 -5.39 37.22
C LEU A 134 1.72 -4.65 36.82
N GLY A 135 0.60 -5.37 36.66
CA GLY A 135 -0.69 -4.81 36.23
C GLY A 135 -0.73 -4.27 34.79
N LEU A 136 0.36 -4.45 34.04
CA LEU A 136 0.63 -3.85 32.74
C LEU A 136 1.33 -4.87 31.84
N THR A 137 1.18 -4.72 30.52
CA THR A 137 1.90 -5.52 29.53
C THR A 137 2.06 -4.74 28.22
N GLY A 138 2.75 -5.34 27.26
CA GLY A 138 2.77 -4.85 25.90
C GLY A 138 2.70 -5.96 24.86
N GLN A 139 2.39 -5.54 23.64
CA GLN A 139 2.25 -6.43 22.49
C GLN A 139 2.80 -5.72 21.26
N ALA A 140 3.35 -6.49 20.32
CA ALA A 140 3.70 -6.02 19.00
C ALA A 140 2.83 -6.71 17.94
N SER A 141 2.57 -6.02 16.83
CA SER A 141 1.95 -6.63 15.66
C SER A 141 2.40 -5.95 14.37
N PHE A 142 2.63 -6.74 13.33
CA PHE A 142 2.75 -6.24 11.97
C PHE A 142 1.44 -6.47 11.23
N ARG A 143 0.95 -5.48 10.49
CA ARG A 143 -0.32 -5.56 9.77
C ARG A 143 -0.24 -4.89 8.40
N VAL A 144 -0.96 -5.44 7.43
CA VAL A 144 -1.25 -4.81 6.13
C VAL A 144 -2.74 -4.97 5.88
N THR A 145 -3.45 -3.87 5.67
CA THR A 145 -4.91 -3.85 5.49
C THR A 145 -5.26 -3.38 4.09
N GLN A 146 -6.21 -4.07 3.45
CA GLN A 146 -6.74 -3.70 2.13
C GLN A 146 -8.23 -4.01 1.99
N HIS A 147 -8.83 -3.45 0.95
CA HIS A 147 -10.17 -3.80 0.53
C HIS A 147 -10.22 -5.25 -0.03
N GLU A 148 -11.36 -5.94 0.10
CA GLU A 148 -11.56 -7.35 -0.28
C GLU A 148 -11.17 -7.67 -1.74
N ARG A 149 -11.31 -6.69 -2.63
CA ARG A 149 -10.93 -6.80 -4.05
C ARG A 149 -9.45 -7.12 -4.25
N ASP A 150 -8.62 -6.77 -3.26
CA ASP A 150 -7.18 -7.00 -3.26
C ASP A 150 -6.81 -8.11 -2.24
N LEU A 151 -7.76 -8.93 -1.78
CA LEU A 151 -7.51 -10.05 -0.85
C LEU A 151 -6.39 -10.98 -1.33
N LEU A 152 -6.32 -11.23 -2.63
CA LEU A 152 -5.28 -12.05 -3.24
C LEU A 152 -3.86 -11.53 -2.91
N VAL A 153 -3.65 -10.21 -2.85
CA VAL A 153 -2.33 -9.66 -2.52
C VAL A 153 -1.95 -9.91 -1.07
N LEU A 154 -2.93 -9.89 -0.16
CA LEU A 154 -2.70 -10.20 1.26
C LEU A 154 -2.30 -11.67 1.45
N ASN A 155 -2.93 -12.59 0.71
CA ASN A 155 -2.54 -14.00 0.73
C ASN A 155 -1.13 -14.19 0.17
N ARG A 156 -0.79 -13.56 -0.97
CA ARG A 156 0.57 -13.63 -1.54
C ARG A 156 1.64 -13.05 -0.60
N ILE A 157 1.32 -12.02 0.19
CA ILE A 157 2.21 -11.51 1.24
C ILE A 157 2.41 -12.56 2.34
N SER A 158 1.34 -13.23 2.76
CA SER A 158 1.41 -14.33 3.73
C SER A 158 2.28 -15.48 3.24
N ASP A 159 2.15 -15.85 1.97
CA ASP A 159 2.94 -16.92 1.34
C ASP A 159 4.43 -16.54 1.29
N LEU A 160 4.76 -15.31 0.86
CA LEU A 160 6.14 -14.83 0.81
C LEU A 160 6.80 -14.79 2.19
N LEU A 161 6.07 -14.29 3.20
CA LEU A 161 6.61 -14.15 4.57
C LEU A 161 6.62 -15.49 5.33
N GLY A 162 5.92 -16.51 4.83
CA GLY A 162 5.80 -17.83 5.44
C GLY A 162 5.14 -17.80 6.83
N CYS A 163 4.44 -16.72 7.17
CA CYS A 163 3.82 -16.55 8.48
C CYS A 163 2.65 -15.57 8.41
N GLY A 164 1.92 -15.47 9.53
CA GLY A 164 0.79 -14.57 9.67
C GLY A 164 -0.55 -15.20 9.33
N SER A 165 -1.58 -14.38 9.30
CA SER A 165 -2.93 -14.81 8.93
C SER A 165 -3.70 -13.66 8.29
N VAL A 166 -4.51 -13.99 7.30
CA VAL A 166 -5.39 -13.06 6.59
C VAL A 166 -6.82 -13.26 7.11
N ARG A 167 -7.46 -12.17 7.54
CA ARG A 167 -8.83 -12.22 8.09
C ARG A 167 -9.63 -11.01 7.65
N ASN A 168 -10.94 -11.19 7.55
CA ASN A 168 -11.87 -10.08 7.44
C ASN A 168 -11.85 -9.31 8.78
N THR A 169 -11.53 -8.03 8.73
CA THR A 169 -11.46 -7.16 9.91
C THR A 169 -12.62 -6.18 9.98
N ASN A 170 -13.28 -5.92 8.86
CA ASN A 170 -14.45 -5.08 8.82
C ASN A 170 -15.35 -5.46 7.63
N THR A 171 -16.46 -6.14 7.90
CA THR A 171 -17.39 -6.58 6.86
C THR A 171 -18.05 -5.41 6.15
N SER A 172 -18.46 -4.36 6.86
CA SER A 172 -19.19 -3.23 6.25
C SER A 172 -18.31 -2.40 5.33
N ARG A 173 -17.03 -2.22 5.68
CA ARG A 173 -16.04 -1.54 4.84
C ARG A 173 -15.30 -2.48 3.89
N LYS A 174 -15.63 -3.77 3.90
CA LYS A 174 -14.97 -4.81 3.09
C LYS A 174 -13.45 -4.83 3.31
N GLU A 175 -13.00 -4.60 4.53
CA GLU A 175 -11.58 -4.58 4.87
C GLU A 175 -11.10 -5.96 5.33
N TRP A 176 -9.99 -6.38 4.75
CA TRP A 176 -9.24 -7.57 5.11
C TRP A 176 -7.84 -7.18 5.56
N THR A 177 -7.30 -7.90 6.53
CA THR A 177 -5.99 -7.62 7.10
C THR A 177 -5.14 -8.88 7.17
N PHE A 178 -3.95 -8.81 6.59
CA PHE A 178 -2.84 -9.69 6.91
C PHE A 178 -2.23 -9.25 8.25
N SER A 179 -2.05 -10.16 9.20
CA SER A 179 -1.48 -9.83 10.51
C SER A 179 -0.51 -10.89 11.05
N VAL A 180 0.55 -10.40 11.70
CA VAL A 180 1.53 -11.20 12.44
C VAL A 180 1.61 -10.66 13.86
N THR A 181 1.30 -11.51 14.84
CA THR A 181 1.34 -11.17 16.27
C THR A 181 2.27 -12.08 17.08
N LYS A 182 2.71 -13.20 16.48
CA LYS A 182 3.69 -14.14 17.00
C LYS A 182 4.80 -14.31 15.98
N GLY A 183 6.01 -14.68 16.42
CA GLY A 183 7.13 -14.91 15.50
C GLY A 183 7.66 -13.65 14.81
N LEU A 184 7.45 -12.46 15.39
CA LEU A 184 7.80 -11.16 14.78
C LEU A 184 9.30 -10.97 14.47
N SER A 185 10.18 -11.86 14.94
CA SER A 185 11.58 -11.86 14.53
C SER A 185 11.77 -12.10 13.03
N SER A 186 10.90 -12.90 12.38
CA SER A 186 10.98 -13.07 10.92
C SER A 186 10.63 -11.77 10.19
N ILE A 187 9.64 -11.04 10.69
CA ILE A 187 9.24 -9.73 10.17
C ILE A 187 10.37 -8.71 10.34
N THR A 188 10.98 -8.63 11.52
CA THR A 188 12.09 -7.69 11.71
C THR A 188 13.33 -8.06 10.92
N SER A 189 13.56 -9.35 10.64
CA SER A 189 14.62 -9.78 9.70
C SER A 189 14.29 -9.35 8.27
N PHE A 190 13.07 -9.63 7.81
CA PHE A 190 12.64 -9.28 6.46
C PHE A 190 12.81 -7.78 6.16
N PHE A 191 12.36 -6.90 7.05
CA PHE A 191 12.47 -5.46 6.84
C PHE A 191 13.86 -4.87 7.14
N LYS A 192 14.82 -5.67 7.61
CA LYS A 192 16.25 -5.30 7.57
C LYS A 192 16.82 -5.51 6.18
N ASP A 193 16.46 -6.61 5.53
CA ASP A 193 16.92 -6.93 4.17
C ASP A 193 16.18 -6.09 3.11
N TYR A 194 14.90 -5.80 3.37
CA TYR A 194 14.03 -4.99 2.51
C TYR A 194 13.52 -3.76 3.29
N PRO A 195 14.34 -2.70 3.42
CA PRO A 195 13.99 -1.56 4.25
C PRO A 195 12.78 -0.77 3.72
N VAL A 196 12.00 -0.24 4.65
CA VAL A 196 11.02 0.82 4.40
C VAL A 196 11.73 2.19 4.47
N TYR A 197 11.04 3.27 4.13
CA TYR A 197 11.68 4.60 3.98
C TYR A 197 10.96 5.70 4.76
N GLY A 198 11.62 6.86 4.89
CA GLY A 198 11.06 8.05 5.54
C GLY A 198 10.64 7.82 7.00
N ALA A 199 9.59 8.51 7.44
CA ALA A 199 9.03 8.43 8.79
C ALA A 199 8.81 6.98 9.27
N LYS A 200 8.28 6.11 8.40
CA LYS A 200 7.98 4.72 8.73
C LYS A 200 9.24 3.88 9.02
N GLN A 201 10.40 4.27 8.50
CA GLN A 201 11.66 3.61 8.84
C GLN A 201 12.05 3.84 10.30
N LEU A 202 11.78 5.03 10.83
CA LEU A 202 11.99 5.31 12.26
C LEU A 202 11.03 4.46 13.11
N ASP A 203 9.77 4.33 12.66
CA ASP A 203 8.79 3.46 13.33
C ASP A 203 9.21 1.99 13.28
N PHE A 204 9.74 1.51 12.16
CA PHE A 204 10.30 0.17 12.06
C PHE A 204 11.48 -0.05 13.02
N GLN A 205 12.37 0.93 13.15
CA GLN A 205 13.51 0.83 14.07
C GLN A 205 13.06 0.69 15.53
N ASP A 206 12.10 1.51 15.95
CA ASP A 206 11.55 1.46 17.31
C ASP A 206 10.70 0.20 17.54
N PHE A 207 9.95 -0.22 16.52
CA PHE A 207 9.26 -1.52 16.51
C PHE A 207 10.23 -2.68 16.70
N ASN A 208 11.36 -2.70 15.98
CA ASN A 208 12.37 -3.75 16.11
C ASN A 208 12.98 -3.79 17.53
N LYS A 209 13.23 -2.64 18.15
CA LYS A 209 13.64 -2.56 19.58
C LYS A 209 12.54 -3.13 20.49
N GLY A 210 11.28 -2.77 20.25
CA GLY A 210 10.13 -3.27 21.01
C GLY A 210 9.98 -4.79 20.90
N VAL A 211 10.13 -5.35 19.69
CA VAL A 211 10.12 -6.80 19.45
C VAL A 211 11.23 -7.51 20.23
N LEU A 212 12.42 -6.91 20.33
CA LEU A 212 13.53 -7.48 21.12
C LEU A 212 13.21 -7.50 22.62
N ILE A 213 12.66 -6.41 23.17
CA ILE A 213 12.19 -6.34 24.57
C ILE A 213 11.15 -7.43 24.87
N LEU A 214 10.21 -7.65 23.93
CA LEU A 214 9.19 -8.68 24.07
C LEU A 214 9.79 -10.08 24.00
N LYS A 215 10.69 -10.32 23.03
CA LYS A 215 11.38 -11.61 22.82
C LYS A 215 12.21 -12.01 24.04
N ASN A 216 12.96 -11.06 24.61
CA ASN A 216 13.82 -11.29 25.77
C ASN A 216 13.05 -11.33 27.11
N LYS A 217 11.71 -11.19 27.07
CA LYS A 217 10.84 -11.09 28.26
C LYS A 217 11.19 -9.93 29.20
N GLU A 218 11.93 -8.92 28.73
CA GLU A 218 12.31 -7.75 29.53
C GLU A 218 11.09 -6.94 30.00
N HIS A 219 10.01 -6.95 29.20
CA HIS A 219 8.71 -6.36 29.54
C HIS A 219 8.02 -6.98 30.77
N LEU A 220 8.58 -8.01 31.41
CA LEU A 220 8.11 -8.52 32.69
C LEU A 220 8.72 -7.77 33.89
N THR A 221 9.64 -6.83 33.63
CA THR A 221 10.26 -5.97 34.64
C THR A 221 9.76 -4.53 34.51
N ALA A 222 9.77 -3.77 35.61
CA ALA A 222 9.39 -2.36 35.59
C ALA A 222 10.28 -1.53 34.64
N GLY A 223 11.59 -1.82 34.61
CA GLY A 223 12.54 -1.17 33.71
C GLY A 223 12.28 -1.47 32.24
N GLY A 224 12.01 -2.74 31.90
CA GLY A 224 11.68 -3.12 30.53
C GLY A 224 10.33 -2.59 30.06
N LEU A 225 9.31 -2.55 30.93
CA LEU A 225 8.04 -1.89 30.63
C LEU A 225 8.19 -0.39 30.40
N LYS A 226 9.03 0.28 31.19
CA LYS A 226 9.34 1.71 30.99
C LYS A 226 9.99 1.94 29.62
N LYS A 227 10.99 1.13 29.26
CA LYS A 227 11.62 1.19 27.91
C LYS A 227 10.59 0.95 26.81
N LEU A 228 9.74 -0.06 26.95
CA LEU A 228 8.70 -0.38 25.97
C LEU A 228 7.72 0.78 25.79
N LYS A 229 7.25 1.36 26.90
CA LYS A 229 6.36 2.52 26.89
C LYS A 229 7.00 3.71 26.17
N MET A 230 8.27 4.00 26.43
CA MET A 230 8.98 5.08 25.73
C MET A 230 9.00 4.87 24.21
N LEU A 231 9.12 3.63 23.72
CA LEU A 231 9.03 3.35 22.29
C LEU A 231 7.62 3.63 21.76
N VAL A 232 6.58 3.13 22.45
CA VAL A 232 5.17 3.36 22.06
C VAL A 232 4.84 4.85 21.98
N ASP A 233 5.32 5.63 22.95
CA ASP A 233 5.07 7.08 23.03
C ASP A 233 5.83 7.88 21.96
N ASN A 234 6.76 7.28 21.20
CA ASN A 234 7.55 7.95 20.16
C ASN A 234 7.38 7.32 18.76
N MET A 235 6.39 6.46 18.57
CA MET A 235 6.13 5.76 17.31
C MET A 235 4.85 6.25 16.61
N ASN A 236 4.83 6.09 15.28
CA ASN A 236 3.67 6.35 14.42
C ASN A 236 3.13 7.77 14.65
N TYR A 237 1.83 7.91 14.95
CA TYR A 237 1.18 9.20 15.19
C TYR A 237 1.72 9.97 16.40
N ASN A 238 2.43 9.31 17.32
CA ASN A 238 3.03 9.96 18.48
C ASN A 238 4.43 10.53 18.16
N ARG A 239 4.99 10.23 16.99
CA ARG A 239 6.32 10.71 16.61
C ARG A 239 6.28 12.19 16.25
N VAL A 240 7.09 12.98 16.95
CA VAL A 240 7.30 14.40 16.68
C VAL A 240 8.40 14.56 15.64
N PHE A 241 8.17 15.43 14.65
CA PHE A 241 9.10 15.80 13.57
C PHE A 241 9.47 17.27 13.65
#